data_AF-A0A6F8TLZ2-F1
#
_entry.id   AF-A0A6F8TLZ2-F1
#
_cell.length_a   1.000
_cell.length_b   1.000
_cell.length_c   1.000
_cell.angle_alpha   90.00
_cell.angle_beta   90.00
_cell.angle_gamma   90.00
#
_symmetry.space_group_name_H-M   'P 1'
#
loop_
_entity.id
_entity.type
_entity.pdbx_description
1 polymer ?
#
loop_
_entity_poly.entity_id
_entity_poly.type
_entity_poly.pdbx_seq_one_letter_code
_entity_poly.pdbx_strand_id
1 'polypeptide(L)'
;MEREKWKEVFSSLSDEELVEMIGIWDLKVKGFRNINKDNIKVVRKMAITEALKVKNLKLIKGFYNVMAKSDSDEEDKTEKSIRDLTLEELIESYSNGKELHILLGGLISSEEEKHHQTAEKFISEILNENKVKSLEELTLNEDSVGGSEEDPNKENKSVNSDLEKKFEKVELKNQKLQKQNNEWEQKYINLKKEYKEEKQLWIKEKAQLQHEMGKEKSDLEKQIGEFESLRMENRKLQEEIKELKAEKAHLHAQMLNSHKEVALATTVSEKYEVENNGITQVLMIGDPKNKIIKSSNNPKLCVHEPNGAIEKIDSNNFDEIWILEYLVSPQMKRRIMKKYKDKVRSFKDFTTLRNFLEKGRI
;
A
#
# COMPACT_ATOMS: atom_id res chain seq x y z
N MET A 1 -4.31 -6.96 -48.52
CA MET A 1 -4.26 -5.58 -47.99
C MET A 1 -3.42 -5.49 -46.73
N GLU A 2 -3.90 -5.80 -45.52
CA GLU A 2 -3.10 -5.56 -44.30
C GLU A 2 -1.79 -6.38 -44.25
N ARG A 3 -1.84 -7.67 -44.61
CA ARG A 3 -0.65 -8.55 -44.62
C ARG A 3 0.41 -8.14 -45.66
N GLU A 4 0.00 -7.51 -46.76
CA GLU A 4 0.92 -7.04 -47.80
C GLU A 4 1.64 -5.77 -47.34
N LYS A 5 0.92 -4.83 -46.73
CA LYS A 5 1.50 -3.63 -46.11
C LYS A 5 2.56 -3.98 -45.05
N TRP A 6 2.25 -4.94 -44.17
CA TRP A 6 3.24 -5.41 -43.18
C TRP A 6 4.43 -6.14 -43.81
N LYS A 7 4.23 -6.83 -44.92
CA LYS A 7 5.33 -7.45 -45.66
C LYS A 7 6.27 -6.38 -46.20
N GLU A 8 5.73 -5.29 -46.75
CA GLU A 8 6.53 -4.16 -47.25
C GLU A 8 7.32 -3.49 -46.12
N VAL A 9 6.71 -3.24 -44.96
CA VAL A 9 7.39 -2.70 -43.76
C VAL A 9 8.54 -3.61 -43.31
N PHE A 10 8.32 -4.93 -43.24
CA PHE A 10 9.40 -5.83 -42.83
C PHE A 10 10.49 -6.00 -43.89
N SER A 11 10.15 -5.75 -45.15
CA SER A 11 11.11 -5.87 -46.25
C SER A 11 11.97 -4.61 -46.40
N SER A 12 11.55 -3.48 -45.83
CA SER A 12 12.34 -2.25 -45.73
C SER A 12 13.35 -2.22 -44.58
N LEU A 13 13.36 -3.23 -43.70
CA LEU A 13 14.33 -3.36 -42.61
C LEU A 13 15.71 -3.73 -43.15
N SER A 14 16.79 -3.11 -42.67
CA SER A 14 18.14 -3.60 -42.95
C SER A 14 18.36 -5.01 -42.37
N ASP A 15 19.38 -5.73 -42.82
CA ASP A 15 19.69 -7.05 -42.27
C ASP A 15 20.08 -6.98 -40.78
N GLU A 16 20.70 -5.88 -40.34
CA GLU A 16 21.07 -5.68 -38.95
C GLU A 16 19.84 -5.38 -38.08
N GLU A 17 19.01 -4.43 -38.52
CA GLU A 17 17.75 -4.09 -37.86
C GLU A 17 16.84 -5.31 -37.75
N LEU A 18 16.71 -6.10 -38.81
CA LEU A 18 15.85 -7.28 -38.79
C LEU A 18 16.30 -8.30 -37.74
N VAL A 19 17.61 -8.47 -37.52
CA VAL A 19 18.13 -9.34 -36.45
C VAL A 19 17.73 -8.81 -35.07
N GLU A 20 17.87 -7.50 -34.85
CA GLU A 20 17.50 -6.84 -33.59
C GLU A 20 16.00 -6.97 -33.32
N MET A 21 15.17 -6.68 -34.33
CA MET A 21 13.72 -6.76 -34.22
C MET A 21 13.23 -8.18 -33.95
N ILE A 22 13.82 -9.20 -34.59
CA ILE A 22 13.50 -10.61 -34.29
C ILE A 22 13.84 -10.94 -32.82
N GLY A 23 14.97 -10.42 -32.31
CA GLY A 23 15.34 -10.56 -30.90
C GLY A 23 14.33 -9.92 -29.96
N ILE A 24 13.88 -8.69 -30.25
CA ILE A 24 12.88 -7.95 -29.46
C ILE A 24 11.53 -8.66 -29.48
N TRP A 25 11.12 -9.19 -30.64
CA TRP A 25 9.84 -9.87 -30.80
C TRP A 25 9.84 -11.34 -30.35
N ASP A 26 10.99 -11.89 -29.92
CA ASP A 26 11.20 -13.31 -29.57
C ASP A 26 10.67 -14.27 -30.65
N LEU A 27 10.96 -13.97 -31.93
CA LEU A 27 10.51 -14.80 -33.06
C LEU A 27 11.35 -16.06 -33.23
N LYS A 28 10.70 -17.22 -33.11
CA LYS A 28 11.33 -18.53 -33.31
C LYS A 28 11.15 -19.02 -34.75
N VAL A 29 12.18 -18.88 -35.57
CA VAL A 29 12.17 -19.38 -36.96
C VAL A 29 12.58 -20.85 -36.99
N LYS A 30 11.72 -21.70 -37.56
CA LYS A 30 11.97 -23.15 -37.64
C LYS A 30 13.26 -23.45 -38.41
N GLY A 31 14.14 -24.24 -37.81
CA GLY A 31 15.43 -24.64 -38.39
C GLY A 31 16.63 -23.81 -37.95
N PHE A 32 16.40 -22.70 -37.24
CA PHE A 32 17.45 -21.84 -36.72
C PHE A 32 17.32 -21.74 -35.20
N ARG A 33 18.43 -21.96 -34.47
CA ARG A 33 18.44 -21.84 -33.00
C ARG A 33 18.50 -20.37 -32.58
N ASN A 34 19.39 -19.61 -33.22
CA ASN A 34 19.56 -18.16 -33.06
C ASN A 34 19.68 -17.54 -34.46
N ILE A 35 19.17 -16.32 -34.63
CA ILE A 35 19.34 -15.52 -35.85
C ILE A 35 20.40 -14.47 -35.57
N ASN A 36 21.37 -14.34 -36.46
CA ASN A 36 22.52 -13.45 -36.33
C ASN A 36 22.89 -12.85 -37.70
N LYS A 37 23.82 -11.89 -37.73
CA LYS A 37 24.27 -11.23 -38.98
C LYS A 37 24.80 -12.21 -40.03
N ASP A 38 25.33 -13.36 -39.62
CA ASP A 38 25.90 -14.36 -40.55
C ASP A 38 24.81 -15.16 -41.29
N ASN A 39 23.67 -15.41 -40.64
CA ASN A 39 22.62 -16.26 -41.19
C ASN A 39 21.39 -15.50 -41.70
N ILE A 40 21.26 -14.20 -41.39
CA ILE A 40 20.07 -13.40 -41.71
C ILE A 40 19.76 -13.40 -43.21
N LYS A 41 20.77 -13.33 -44.10
CA LYS A 41 20.57 -13.33 -45.56
C LYS A 41 19.77 -14.53 -46.06
N VAL A 42 19.98 -15.71 -45.45
CA VAL A 42 19.25 -16.94 -45.78
C VAL A 42 17.91 -16.99 -45.06
N VAL A 43 17.87 -16.51 -43.82
CA VAL A 43 16.70 -16.61 -42.93
C VAL A 43 15.65 -15.52 -43.21
N ARG A 44 16.02 -14.40 -43.84
CA ARG A 44 15.19 -13.20 -44.03
C ARG A 44 13.77 -13.51 -44.50
N LYS A 45 13.63 -14.27 -45.60
CA LYS A 45 12.32 -14.67 -46.13
C LYS A 45 11.51 -15.51 -45.14
N MET A 46 12.19 -16.41 -44.41
CA MET A 46 11.56 -17.26 -43.40
C MET A 46 11.14 -16.46 -42.16
N ALA A 47 11.99 -15.52 -41.72
CA ALA A 47 11.70 -14.61 -40.62
C ALA A 47 10.51 -13.69 -40.92
N ILE A 48 10.49 -13.06 -42.10
CA ILE A 48 9.35 -12.23 -42.54
C ILE A 48 8.06 -13.06 -42.60
N THR A 49 8.13 -14.29 -43.12
CA THR A 49 6.97 -15.20 -43.18
C THR A 49 6.47 -15.58 -41.77
N GLU A 50 7.38 -15.78 -40.83
CA GLU A 50 7.07 -16.07 -39.42
C GLU A 50 6.44 -14.84 -38.73
N ALA A 51 6.96 -13.65 -38.97
CA ALA A 51 6.44 -12.38 -38.46
C ALA A 51 5.01 -12.11 -38.95
N LEU A 52 4.70 -12.47 -40.20
CA LEU A 52 3.37 -12.32 -40.81
C LEU A 52 2.32 -13.33 -40.31
N LYS A 53 2.67 -14.26 -39.41
CA LYS A 53 1.67 -15.15 -38.79
C LYS A 53 0.78 -14.35 -37.83
N VAL A 54 -0.52 -14.62 -37.85
CA VAL A 54 -1.54 -13.87 -37.06
C VAL A 54 -1.15 -13.67 -35.59
N LYS A 55 -0.63 -14.71 -34.93
CA LYS A 55 -0.20 -14.65 -33.53
C LYS A 55 0.95 -13.65 -33.32
N ASN A 56 1.96 -13.69 -34.19
CA ASN A 56 3.16 -12.86 -34.09
C ASN A 56 2.86 -11.43 -34.53
N LEU A 57 2.10 -11.27 -35.61
CA LEU A 57 1.68 -9.97 -36.11
C LEU A 57 0.90 -9.17 -35.07
N LYS A 58 0.08 -9.83 -34.23
CA LYS A 58 -0.61 -9.16 -33.11
C LYS A 58 0.38 -8.59 -32.09
N LEU A 59 1.45 -9.32 -31.76
CA LEU A 59 2.49 -8.86 -30.84
C LEU A 59 3.29 -7.70 -31.45
N ILE A 60 3.67 -7.84 -32.72
CA ILE A 60 4.45 -6.83 -33.46
C ILE A 60 3.64 -5.53 -33.62
N LYS A 61 2.34 -5.61 -33.94
CA LYS A 61 1.44 -4.44 -33.92
C LYS A 61 1.39 -3.78 -32.54
N GLY A 62 1.38 -4.58 -31.47
CA GLY A 62 1.44 -4.08 -30.10
C GLY A 62 2.72 -3.29 -29.84
N PHE A 63 3.87 -3.81 -30.28
CA PHE A 63 5.16 -3.12 -30.20
C PHE A 63 5.13 -1.75 -30.88
N TYR A 64 4.71 -1.68 -32.15
CA TYR A 64 4.65 -0.40 -32.87
C TYR A 64 3.58 0.56 -32.33
N ASN A 65 2.49 0.04 -31.76
CA ASN A 65 1.50 0.87 -31.07
C ASN A 65 2.05 1.53 -29.81
N VAL A 66 2.95 0.85 -29.08
CA VAL A 66 3.64 1.43 -27.92
C VAL A 66 4.67 2.45 -28.39
N MET A 67 5.52 2.11 -29.36
CA MET A 67 6.53 3.03 -29.91
C MET A 67 5.92 4.32 -30.47
N ALA A 68 4.77 4.22 -31.16
CA ALA A 68 4.07 5.39 -31.67
C ALA A 68 3.49 6.30 -30.58
N LYS A 69 3.32 5.79 -29.34
CA LYS A 69 2.82 6.53 -28.18
C LYS A 69 3.93 7.01 -27.25
N SER A 70 5.00 6.23 -27.09
CA SER A 70 6.08 6.52 -26.14
C SER A 70 6.95 7.71 -26.54
N ASP A 71 6.91 8.16 -27.80
CA ASP A 71 7.48 9.46 -28.20
C ASP A 71 6.80 10.65 -27.48
N SER A 72 5.71 10.45 -26.71
CA SER A 72 5.07 11.50 -25.89
C SER A 72 5.32 11.43 -24.39
N ASP A 73 6.01 10.41 -23.88
CA ASP A 73 6.04 10.09 -22.44
C ASP A 73 7.40 10.35 -21.74
N GLU A 74 8.43 10.79 -22.48
CA GLU A 74 9.66 11.33 -21.86
C GLU A 74 9.61 12.87 -21.79
N GLU A 75 10.30 13.44 -20.79
CA GLU A 75 10.15 14.77 -20.18
C GLU A 75 10.21 16.02 -21.08
N ASP A 76 10.24 15.90 -22.40
CA ASP A 76 10.20 17.00 -23.37
C ASP A 76 8.84 17.06 -24.10
N LYS A 77 8.02 18.04 -23.73
CA LYS A 77 6.67 18.33 -24.27
C LYS A 77 6.64 18.77 -25.76
N THR A 78 7.59 18.36 -26.58
CA THR A 78 7.73 18.84 -27.97
C THR A 78 7.69 17.76 -29.03
N GLU A 79 7.84 16.47 -28.68
CA GLU A 79 7.70 15.40 -29.67
C GLU A 79 6.22 14.99 -29.79
N LYS A 80 5.59 15.44 -30.87
CA LYS A 80 4.26 14.96 -31.28
C LYS A 80 4.35 13.44 -31.52
N SER A 81 3.29 12.71 -31.17
CA SER A 81 3.18 11.30 -31.56
C SER A 81 3.38 11.17 -33.07
N ILE A 82 4.01 10.07 -33.52
CA ILE A 82 4.20 9.75 -34.95
C ILE A 82 2.87 9.86 -35.74
N ARG A 83 1.73 9.64 -35.07
CA ARG A 83 0.39 9.69 -35.65
C ARG A 83 -0.13 11.12 -35.86
N ASP A 84 0.40 12.07 -35.11
CA ASP A 84 0.05 13.48 -35.17
C ASP A 84 0.98 14.27 -36.10
N LEU A 85 2.02 13.63 -36.65
CA LEU A 85 2.95 14.25 -37.59
C LEU A 85 2.32 14.45 -38.97
N THR A 86 2.58 15.60 -39.57
CA THR A 86 2.23 15.85 -40.98
C THR A 86 3.15 15.07 -41.92
N LEU A 87 2.78 14.96 -43.19
CA LEU A 87 3.61 14.29 -44.19
C LEU A 87 5.01 14.91 -44.33
N GLU A 88 5.09 16.24 -44.26
CA GLU A 88 6.36 16.98 -44.29
C GLU A 88 7.22 16.69 -43.06
N GLU A 89 6.62 16.68 -41.87
CA GLU A 89 7.31 16.35 -40.62
C GLU A 89 7.80 14.89 -40.59
N LEU A 90 7.08 13.95 -41.23
CA LEU A 90 7.50 12.56 -41.38
C LEU A 90 8.71 12.41 -42.30
N ILE A 91 8.75 13.16 -43.41
CA ILE A 91 9.89 13.18 -44.34
C ILE A 91 11.11 13.80 -43.69
N GLU A 92 10.93 14.90 -42.95
CA GLU A 92 11.99 15.53 -42.17
C GLU A 92 12.52 14.56 -41.11
N SER A 93 11.64 13.85 -40.40
CA SER A 93 12.04 12.84 -39.40
C SER A 93 12.86 11.70 -40.02
N TYR A 94 12.47 11.22 -41.19
CA TYR A 94 13.23 10.21 -41.93
C TYR A 94 14.59 10.75 -42.39
N SER A 95 14.61 11.96 -42.95
CA SER A 95 15.85 12.65 -43.36
C SER A 95 16.81 12.89 -42.19
N ASN A 96 16.27 13.09 -40.99
CA ASN A 96 17.02 13.25 -39.75
C ASN A 96 17.50 11.92 -39.16
N GLY A 97 17.21 10.78 -39.81
CA GLY A 97 17.73 9.46 -39.44
C GLY A 97 16.78 8.61 -38.57
N LYS A 98 15.50 8.98 -38.41
CA LYS A 98 14.53 8.04 -37.81
C LYS A 98 14.30 6.86 -38.76
N GLU A 99 14.34 5.65 -38.23
CA GLU A 99 14.21 4.42 -39.02
C GLU A 99 12.83 4.31 -39.69
N LEU A 100 12.84 4.01 -40.99
CA LEU A 100 11.63 3.97 -41.83
C LEU A 100 10.54 3.04 -41.28
N HIS A 101 10.98 1.89 -40.76
CA HIS A 101 10.08 0.87 -40.26
C HIS A 101 9.34 1.30 -38.98
N ILE A 102 9.92 2.21 -38.19
CA ILE A 102 9.28 2.77 -36.98
C ILE A 102 8.18 3.75 -37.38
N LEU A 103 8.46 4.64 -38.33
CA LEU A 103 7.49 5.60 -38.86
C LEU A 103 6.32 4.88 -39.55
N LEU A 104 6.61 3.94 -40.46
CA LEU A 104 5.59 3.17 -41.16
C LEU A 104 4.83 2.21 -40.24
N GLY A 105 5.55 1.50 -39.36
CA GLY A 105 4.96 0.58 -38.39
C GLY A 105 4.03 1.30 -37.42
N GLY A 106 4.38 2.51 -36.98
CA GLY A 106 3.57 3.34 -36.09
C GLY A 106 2.25 3.80 -36.72
N LEU A 107 2.28 4.15 -38.01
CA LEU A 107 1.10 4.55 -38.78
C LEU A 107 0.20 3.35 -39.17
N ILE A 108 0.78 2.27 -39.68
CA ILE A 108 0.07 1.07 -40.16
C ILE A 108 -0.47 0.21 -39.00
N SER A 109 0.06 0.38 -37.79
CA SER A 109 -0.45 -0.30 -36.59
C SER A 109 -1.71 0.36 -36.00
N SER A 110 -2.13 1.52 -36.51
CA SER A 110 -3.35 2.21 -36.08
C SER A 110 -4.60 1.53 -36.64
N GLU A 111 -5.74 1.69 -35.97
CA GLU A 111 -7.04 1.27 -36.50
C GLU A 111 -7.70 2.36 -37.38
N GLU A 112 -7.10 3.56 -37.45
CA GLU A 112 -7.66 4.68 -38.18
C GLU A 112 -7.21 4.73 -39.65
N GLU A 113 -8.18 4.80 -40.55
CA GLU A 113 -7.93 4.85 -42.00
C GLU A 113 -7.14 6.09 -42.44
N LYS A 114 -7.23 7.20 -41.70
CA LYS A 114 -6.45 8.41 -41.97
C LYS A 114 -4.95 8.16 -41.86
N HIS A 115 -4.50 7.43 -40.83
CA HIS A 115 -3.08 7.10 -40.66
C HIS A 115 -2.57 6.17 -41.76
N HIS A 116 -3.42 5.24 -42.23
CA HIS A 116 -3.10 4.39 -43.38
C HIS A 116 -2.92 5.20 -44.66
N GLN A 117 -3.77 6.20 -44.90
CA GLN A 117 -3.62 7.10 -46.05
C GLN A 117 -2.38 7.96 -45.96
N THR A 118 -2.03 8.45 -44.76
CA THR A 118 -0.77 9.18 -44.54
C THR A 118 0.43 8.29 -44.82
N ALA A 119 0.42 7.02 -44.38
CA ALA A 119 1.48 6.06 -44.67
C ALA A 119 1.64 5.79 -46.17
N GLU A 120 0.53 5.63 -46.93
CA GLU A 120 0.59 5.42 -48.39
C GLU A 120 1.17 6.63 -49.14
N LYS A 121 0.79 7.84 -48.73
CA LYS A 121 1.36 9.07 -49.30
C LYS A 121 2.84 9.20 -48.97
N PHE A 122 3.22 8.92 -47.72
CA PHE A 122 4.61 8.95 -47.28
C PHE A 122 5.50 7.95 -48.02
N ILE A 123 5.03 6.71 -48.23
CA ILE A 123 5.73 5.71 -49.07
C ILE A 123 5.93 6.25 -50.49
N SER A 124 4.88 6.83 -51.08
CA SER A 124 4.94 7.35 -52.45
C SER A 124 5.93 8.51 -52.57
N GLU A 125 5.98 9.42 -51.58
CA GLU A 125 6.91 10.55 -51.57
C GLU A 125 8.37 10.07 -51.43
N ILE A 126 8.65 9.16 -50.49
CA ILE A 126 10.01 8.62 -50.28
C ILE A 126 10.53 7.88 -51.52
N LEU A 127 9.68 7.08 -52.17
CA LEU A 127 10.06 6.37 -53.39
C LEU A 127 10.36 7.35 -54.53
N ASN A 128 9.61 8.45 -54.62
CA ASN A 128 9.83 9.50 -55.62
C ASN A 128 11.12 10.30 -55.35
N GLU A 129 11.38 10.70 -54.09
CA GLU A 129 12.59 11.45 -53.71
C GLU A 129 13.86 10.64 -53.96
N ASN A 130 13.85 9.34 -53.64
CA ASN A 130 15.00 8.46 -53.80
C ASN A 130 15.10 7.82 -55.20
N LYS A 131 14.10 8.03 -56.07
CA LYS A 131 13.99 7.44 -57.42
C LYS A 131 14.02 5.91 -57.43
N VAL A 132 13.35 5.29 -56.47
CA VAL A 132 13.36 3.85 -56.25
C VAL A 132 11.96 3.27 -56.51
N LYS A 133 11.86 2.03 -57.02
CA LYS A 133 10.57 1.42 -57.37
C LYS A 133 9.91 0.68 -56.20
N SER A 134 10.69 0.30 -55.19
CA SER A 134 10.22 -0.43 -54.02
C SER A 134 11.03 -0.08 -52.78
N LEU A 135 10.42 -0.21 -51.59
CA LEU A 135 11.11 0.06 -50.32
C LEU A 135 12.29 -0.89 -50.07
N GLU A 136 12.29 -2.07 -50.70
CA GLU A 136 13.39 -3.05 -50.60
C GLU A 136 14.69 -2.52 -51.24
N GLU A 137 14.57 -1.79 -52.34
CA GLU A 137 15.71 -1.23 -53.09
C GLU A 137 16.39 -0.06 -52.35
N LEU A 138 15.73 0.59 -51.38
CA LEU A 138 16.34 1.64 -50.55
C LEU A 138 17.50 1.10 -49.72
N THR A 139 17.36 -0.11 -49.18
CA THR A 139 18.40 -0.76 -48.37
C THR A 139 19.55 -1.35 -49.19
N LEU A 140 19.32 -1.68 -50.46
CA LEU A 140 20.34 -2.29 -51.33
C LEU A 140 21.32 -1.27 -51.91
N ASN A 141 20.92 0.01 -52.02
CA ASN A 141 21.77 1.05 -52.57
C ASN A 141 22.83 1.54 -51.57
N GLU A 142 22.55 1.57 -50.27
CA GLU A 142 23.53 1.98 -49.24
C GLU A 142 24.76 1.06 -49.19
N ASP A 143 24.60 -0.23 -49.47
CA ASP A 143 25.70 -1.21 -49.50
C ASP A 143 26.57 -1.13 -50.78
N SER A 144 26.21 -0.31 -51.76
CA SER A 144 26.82 -0.31 -53.11
C SER A 144 27.62 0.94 -53.49
N VAL A 145 27.63 2.00 -52.67
CA VAL A 145 28.30 3.30 -52.97
C VAL A 145 29.71 3.38 -52.38
N GLY A 146 30.44 2.27 -52.40
CA GLY A 146 31.85 2.18 -52.02
C GLY A 146 32.78 2.05 -53.22
N GLY A 147 32.74 2.96 -54.18
CA GLY A 147 33.68 2.92 -55.30
C GLY A 147 33.32 3.78 -56.50
N SER A 148 33.63 5.07 -56.44
CA SER A 148 33.89 5.87 -57.63
C SER A 148 35.18 6.64 -57.42
N GLU A 149 36.23 6.18 -58.09
CA GLU A 149 37.53 6.83 -58.21
C GLU A 149 37.35 8.18 -58.91
N GLU A 150 37.69 9.27 -58.22
CA GLU A 150 38.00 10.54 -58.88
C GLU A 150 39.50 10.87 -58.74
N ASP A 151 40.02 11.31 -59.87
CA ASP A 151 41.41 11.50 -60.29
C ASP A 151 42.20 12.48 -59.39
N PRO A 152 43.34 12.10 -58.79
CA PRO A 152 44.04 12.94 -57.84
C PRO A 152 45.23 13.64 -58.50
N ASN A 153 45.03 14.82 -59.10
CA ASN A 153 46.15 15.74 -59.30
C ASN A 153 45.74 17.17 -59.62
N LYS A 154 45.68 18.01 -58.57
CA LYS A 154 46.31 19.35 -58.46
C LYS A 154 45.69 20.20 -57.34
N GLU A 155 45.79 19.79 -56.08
CA GLU A 155 45.48 20.69 -54.95
C GLU A 155 46.18 20.33 -53.61
N ASN A 156 47.21 19.49 -53.68
CA ASN A 156 47.74 18.71 -52.54
C ASN A 156 48.63 19.45 -51.51
N LYS A 157 48.60 20.80 -51.42
CA LYS A 157 49.41 21.51 -50.40
C LYS A 157 48.63 22.41 -49.44
N SER A 158 47.44 22.91 -49.79
CA SER A 158 46.55 23.58 -48.83
C SER A 158 45.55 22.61 -48.19
N VAL A 159 45.06 21.63 -48.96
CA VAL A 159 44.07 20.63 -48.52
C VAL A 159 44.62 19.71 -47.42
N ASN A 160 45.93 19.42 -47.43
CA ASN A 160 46.57 18.60 -46.38
C ASN A 160 46.53 19.25 -44.99
N SER A 161 46.63 20.58 -44.89
CA SER A 161 46.57 21.26 -43.58
C SER A 161 45.17 21.24 -42.97
N ASP A 162 44.13 21.37 -43.81
CA ASP A 162 42.75 21.31 -43.34
C ASP A 162 42.30 19.87 -43.05
N LEU A 163 42.84 18.89 -43.78
CA LEU A 163 42.65 17.47 -43.48
C LEU A 163 43.34 17.05 -42.17
N GLU A 164 44.57 17.49 -41.91
CA GLU A 164 45.26 17.25 -40.63
C GLU A 164 44.47 17.82 -39.45
N LYS A 165 43.98 19.06 -39.56
CA LYS A 165 43.14 19.67 -38.50
C LYS A 165 41.81 18.94 -38.32
N LYS A 166 41.20 18.42 -39.39
CA LYS A 166 39.99 17.60 -39.30
C LYS A 166 40.28 16.26 -38.63
N PHE A 167 41.41 15.64 -38.96
CA PHE A 167 41.87 14.39 -38.37
C PHE A 167 42.11 14.54 -36.87
N GLU A 168 42.83 15.59 -36.46
CA GLU A 168 43.10 15.89 -35.05
C GLU A 168 41.80 16.18 -34.26
N LYS A 169 40.83 16.87 -34.88
CA LYS A 169 39.49 17.05 -34.29
C LYS A 169 38.72 15.74 -34.12
N VAL A 170 38.81 14.83 -35.10
CA VAL A 170 38.18 13.52 -35.03
C VAL A 170 38.85 12.66 -33.97
N GLU A 171 40.17 12.69 -33.87
CA GLU A 171 40.93 11.96 -32.86
C GLU A 171 40.60 12.45 -31.44
N LEU A 172 40.53 13.77 -31.23
CA LEU A 172 40.09 14.35 -29.96
C LEU A 172 38.64 13.98 -29.62
N LYS A 173 37.74 13.96 -30.61
CA LYS A 173 36.36 13.48 -30.42
C LYS A 173 36.34 12.00 -30.04
N ASN A 174 37.14 11.18 -30.71
CA ASN A 174 37.19 9.74 -30.46
C ASN A 174 37.73 9.45 -29.05
N GLN A 175 38.79 10.15 -28.63
CA GLN A 175 39.30 10.06 -27.26
C GLN A 175 38.26 10.51 -26.21
N LYS A 176 37.47 11.56 -26.50
CA LYS A 176 36.37 12.00 -25.61
C LYS A 176 35.26 10.95 -25.53
N LEU A 177 34.84 10.40 -26.67
CA LEU A 177 33.82 9.34 -26.73
C LEU A 177 34.30 8.08 -25.99
N GLN A 178 35.58 7.72 -26.13
CA GLN A 178 36.16 6.58 -25.43
C GLN A 178 36.19 6.78 -23.90
N LYS A 179 36.49 8.00 -23.43
CA LYS A 179 36.39 8.33 -21.99
C LYS A 179 34.95 8.26 -21.50
N GLN A 180 34.00 8.81 -22.26
CA GLN A 180 32.58 8.73 -21.92
C GLN A 180 32.10 7.29 -21.89
N ASN A 181 32.51 6.46 -22.84
CA ASN A 181 32.14 5.05 -22.88
C ASN A 181 32.66 4.29 -21.66
N ASN A 182 33.93 4.54 -21.26
CA ASN A 182 34.49 3.97 -20.05
C ASN A 182 33.76 4.43 -18.78
N GLU A 183 33.37 5.71 -18.70
CA GLU A 183 32.56 6.24 -17.59
C GLU A 183 31.18 5.58 -17.52
N TRP A 184 30.52 5.38 -18.67
CA TRP A 184 29.24 4.68 -18.76
C TRP A 184 29.35 3.21 -18.39
N GLU A 185 30.41 2.51 -18.84
CA GLU A 185 30.69 1.13 -18.44
C GLU A 185 30.89 1.01 -16.92
N GLN A 186 31.64 1.93 -16.31
CA GLN A 186 31.82 1.94 -14.85
C GLN A 186 30.50 2.21 -14.11
N LYS A 187 29.71 3.20 -14.57
CA LYS A 187 28.37 3.47 -14.00
C LYS A 187 27.46 2.26 -14.12
N TYR A 188 27.45 1.58 -15.27
CA TYR A 188 26.66 0.38 -15.49
C TYR A 188 27.08 -0.77 -14.57
N ILE A 189 28.39 -0.99 -14.39
CA ILE A 189 28.91 -2.02 -13.48
C ILE A 189 28.50 -1.72 -12.03
N ASN A 190 28.61 -0.47 -11.60
CA ASN A 190 28.22 -0.05 -10.25
C ASN A 190 26.72 -0.23 -10.04
N LEU A 191 25.88 0.27 -10.95
CA LEU A 191 24.44 0.15 -10.88
C LEU A 191 23.98 -1.32 -10.87
N LYS A 192 24.64 -2.17 -11.66
CA LYS A 192 24.39 -3.63 -11.67
C LYS A 192 24.75 -4.29 -10.35
N LYS A 193 25.77 -3.79 -9.65
CA LYS A 193 26.17 -4.27 -8.32
C LYS A 193 25.17 -3.81 -7.26
N GLU A 194 24.81 -2.53 -7.26
CA GLU A 194 23.78 -1.96 -6.37
C GLU A 194 22.45 -2.70 -6.51
N TYR A 195 21.98 -2.91 -7.75
CA TYR A 195 20.75 -3.66 -8.00
C TYR A 195 20.79 -5.10 -7.45
N LYS A 196 21.95 -5.77 -7.53
CA LYS A 196 22.11 -7.12 -6.95
C LYS A 196 22.07 -7.08 -5.42
N GLU A 197 22.69 -6.09 -4.80
CA GLU A 197 22.71 -5.90 -3.35
C GLU A 197 21.29 -5.57 -2.84
N GLU A 198 20.61 -4.61 -3.46
CA GLU A 198 19.21 -4.29 -3.17
C GLU A 198 18.31 -5.51 -3.32
N LYS A 199 18.41 -6.23 -4.44
CA LYS A 199 17.63 -7.45 -4.65
C LYS A 199 17.84 -8.48 -3.53
N GLN A 200 19.07 -8.65 -3.04
CA GLN A 200 19.35 -9.54 -1.92
C GLN A 200 18.75 -9.04 -0.60
N LEU A 201 18.78 -7.72 -0.37
CA LEU A 201 18.12 -7.11 0.80
C LEU A 201 16.61 -7.32 0.76
N TRP A 202 15.96 -7.03 -0.36
CA TRP A 202 14.53 -7.26 -0.56
C TRP A 202 14.13 -8.73 -0.34
N ILE A 203 14.94 -9.69 -0.80
CA ILE A 203 14.69 -11.12 -0.57
C ILE A 203 14.76 -11.46 0.91
N LYS A 204 15.77 -10.93 1.63
CA LYS A 204 15.92 -11.16 3.08
C LYS A 204 14.77 -10.55 3.87
N GLU A 205 14.41 -9.31 3.57
CA GLU A 205 13.30 -8.60 4.22
C GLU A 205 11.97 -9.31 3.96
N LYS A 206 11.71 -9.73 2.72
CA LYS A 206 10.52 -10.52 2.38
C LYS A 206 10.45 -11.83 3.18
N ALA A 207 11.57 -12.54 3.30
CA ALA A 207 11.63 -13.78 4.08
C ALA A 207 11.39 -13.53 5.58
N GLN A 208 11.93 -12.42 6.11
CA GLN A 208 11.72 -12.03 7.50
C GLN A 208 10.26 -11.67 7.77
N LEU A 209 9.64 -10.84 6.93
CA LEU A 209 8.22 -10.48 7.04
C LEU A 209 7.30 -11.70 6.92
N GLN A 210 7.62 -12.66 6.04
CA GLN A 210 6.87 -13.91 5.94
C GLN A 210 6.95 -14.74 7.22
N HIS A 211 8.12 -14.78 7.87
CA HIS A 211 8.31 -15.46 9.15
C HIS A 211 7.56 -14.78 10.28
N GLU A 212 7.61 -13.45 10.35
CA GLU A 212 6.88 -12.65 11.34
C GLU A 212 5.36 -12.81 11.19
N MET A 213 4.83 -12.73 9.96
CA MET A 213 3.41 -13.03 9.71
C MET A 213 3.03 -14.46 10.07
N GLY A 214 3.92 -15.43 9.85
CA GLY A 214 3.70 -16.82 10.24
C GLY A 214 3.58 -16.99 11.76
N LYS A 215 4.45 -16.31 12.52
CA LYS A 215 4.39 -16.28 13.98
C LYS A 215 3.12 -15.61 14.48
N GLU A 216 2.79 -14.44 13.96
CA GLU A 216 1.61 -13.68 14.38
C GLU A 216 0.32 -14.47 14.13
N LYS A 217 0.22 -15.17 12.99
CA LYS A 217 -0.90 -16.09 12.73
C LYS A 217 -0.96 -17.23 13.75
N SER A 218 0.17 -17.87 14.05
CA SER A 218 0.20 -18.95 15.05
C SER A 218 -0.19 -18.46 16.44
N ASP A 219 0.22 -17.24 16.82
CA ASP A 219 -0.12 -16.66 18.12
C ASP A 219 -1.59 -16.27 18.18
N LEU A 220 -2.14 -15.73 17.08
CA LEU A 220 -3.57 -15.44 16.95
C LEU A 220 -4.42 -16.72 17.03
N GLU A 221 -4.01 -17.81 16.36
CA GLU A 221 -4.68 -19.11 16.46
C GLU A 221 -4.68 -19.66 17.90
N LYS A 222 -3.56 -19.53 18.62
CA LYS A 222 -3.49 -19.90 20.04
C LYS A 222 -4.44 -19.07 20.89
N GLN A 223 -4.45 -17.75 20.71
CA GLN A 223 -5.35 -16.86 21.45
C GLN A 223 -6.83 -17.15 21.17
N ILE A 224 -7.17 -17.48 19.92
CA ILE A 224 -8.54 -17.91 19.58
C ILE A 224 -8.88 -19.20 20.33
N GLY A 225 -7.99 -20.20 20.33
CA GLY A 225 -8.22 -21.44 21.08
C GLY A 225 -8.38 -21.22 22.58
N GLU A 226 -7.54 -20.39 23.18
CA GLU A 226 -7.66 -19.98 24.59
C GLU A 226 -8.99 -19.28 24.85
N PHE A 227 -9.38 -18.34 23.99
CA PHE A 227 -10.65 -17.63 24.12
C PHE A 227 -11.86 -18.57 24.00
N GLU A 228 -11.84 -19.53 23.08
CA GLU A 228 -12.90 -20.53 22.94
C GLU A 228 -13.02 -21.42 24.18
N SER A 229 -11.89 -21.88 24.74
CA SER A 229 -11.89 -22.66 25.97
C SER A 229 -12.45 -21.88 27.17
N LEU A 230 -12.01 -20.63 27.37
CA LEU A 230 -12.54 -19.72 28.39
C LEU A 230 -14.02 -19.41 28.19
N ARG A 231 -14.48 -19.31 26.94
CA ARG A 231 -15.90 -19.10 26.61
C ARG A 231 -16.73 -20.32 27.00
N MET A 232 -16.24 -21.53 26.75
CA MET A 232 -16.90 -22.77 27.15
C MET A 232 -16.96 -22.92 28.67
N GLU A 233 -15.88 -22.58 29.38
CA GLU A 233 -15.84 -22.60 30.85
C GLU A 233 -16.80 -21.58 31.46
N ASN A 234 -16.81 -20.33 30.96
CA ASN A 234 -17.78 -19.33 31.40
C ASN A 234 -19.22 -19.76 31.20
N ARG A 235 -19.51 -20.48 30.10
CA ARG A 235 -20.85 -21.01 29.85
C ARG A 235 -21.25 -22.05 30.90
N LYS A 236 -20.35 -22.98 31.24
CA LYS A 236 -20.59 -23.97 32.30
C LYS A 236 -20.83 -23.30 33.65
N LEU A 237 -19.98 -22.33 34.03
CA LEU A 237 -20.16 -21.58 35.27
C LEU A 237 -21.48 -20.80 35.31
N GLN A 238 -21.93 -20.25 34.17
CA GLN A 238 -23.24 -19.60 34.09
C GLN A 238 -24.41 -20.58 34.27
N GLU A 239 -24.30 -21.78 33.72
CA GLU A 239 -25.28 -22.86 33.90
C GLU A 239 -25.32 -23.31 35.36
N GLU A 240 -24.17 -23.54 36.01
CA GLU A 240 -24.07 -23.87 37.44
C GLU A 240 -24.65 -22.76 38.34
N ILE A 241 -24.32 -21.49 38.07
CA ILE A 241 -24.89 -20.35 38.82
C ILE A 241 -26.42 -20.32 38.68
N LYS A 242 -26.96 -20.67 37.51
CA LYS A 242 -28.40 -20.71 37.28
C LYS A 242 -29.06 -21.83 38.08
N GLU A 243 -28.44 -23.02 38.11
CA GLU A 243 -28.90 -24.15 38.92
C GLU A 243 -28.89 -23.83 40.41
N LEU A 244 -27.78 -23.32 40.94
CA LEU A 244 -27.66 -22.93 42.35
C LEU A 244 -28.65 -21.83 42.74
N LYS A 245 -28.92 -20.87 41.83
CA LYS A 245 -29.96 -19.85 42.06
C LYS A 245 -31.36 -20.46 42.12
N ALA A 246 -31.66 -21.42 41.26
CA ALA A 246 -32.95 -22.13 41.26
C ALA A 246 -33.11 -22.96 42.53
N GLU A 247 -32.08 -23.70 42.94
CA GLU A 247 -32.07 -24.47 44.19
C GLU A 247 -32.21 -23.56 45.41
N LYS A 248 -31.47 -22.45 45.47
CA LYS A 248 -31.60 -21.47 46.55
C LYS A 248 -33.01 -20.87 46.60
N ALA A 249 -33.62 -20.57 45.45
CA ALA A 249 -35.00 -20.08 45.39
C ALA A 249 -35.99 -21.14 45.88
N HIS A 250 -35.80 -22.40 45.50
CA HIS A 250 -36.61 -23.53 45.96
C HIS A 250 -36.51 -23.73 47.48
N LEU A 251 -35.29 -23.79 48.03
CA LEU A 251 -35.05 -23.89 49.47
C LEU A 251 -35.63 -22.69 50.22
N HIS A 252 -35.49 -21.48 49.69
CA HIS A 252 -36.10 -20.29 50.29
C HIS A 252 -37.64 -20.36 50.29
N ALA A 253 -38.25 -20.88 49.23
CA ALA A 253 -39.69 -21.10 49.20
C ALA A 253 -40.15 -22.17 50.21
N GLN A 254 -39.40 -23.27 50.34
CA GLN A 254 -39.65 -24.30 51.35
C GLN A 254 -39.54 -23.74 52.78
N MET A 255 -38.50 -22.93 53.06
CA MET A 255 -38.32 -22.26 54.35
C MET A 255 -39.43 -21.26 54.67
N LEU A 256 -39.90 -20.50 53.68
CA LEU A 256 -41.05 -19.60 53.86
C LEU A 256 -42.34 -20.37 54.12
N ASN A 257 -42.55 -21.50 53.47
CA ASN A 257 -43.72 -22.35 53.70
C ASN A 257 -43.66 -23.02 55.08
N SER A 258 -42.51 -23.55 55.48
CA SER A 258 -42.33 -24.11 56.82
C SER A 258 -42.46 -23.04 57.91
N HIS A 259 -41.95 -21.82 57.70
CA HIS A 259 -42.18 -20.70 58.61
C HIS A 259 -43.64 -20.26 58.66
N LYS A 260 -44.40 -20.35 57.57
CA LYS A 260 -45.85 -20.10 57.59
C LYS A 260 -46.61 -21.20 58.36
N GLU A 261 -46.24 -22.46 58.17
CA GLU A 261 -46.83 -23.58 58.90
C GLU A 261 -46.49 -23.52 60.40
N VAL A 262 -45.24 -23.18 60.74
CA VAL A 262 -44.84 -22.90 62.13
C VAL A 262 -45.56 -21.67 62.64
N ALA A 263 -45.63 -20.54 61.94
CA ALA A 263 -46.36 -19.35 62.40
C ALA A 263 -47.87 -19.56 62.55
N LEU A 264 -48.48 -20.46 61.76
CA LEU A 264 -49.86 -20.91 61.96
C LEU A 264 -49.98 -21.78 63.23
N ALA A 265 -48.97 -22.59 63.55
CA ALA A 265 -48.87 -23.34 64.81
C ALA A 265 -48.47 -22.47 66.02
N THR A 266 -47.79 -21.34 65.82
CA THR A 266 -47.37 -20.36 66.84
C THR A 266 -48.26 -19.12 66.86
N THR A 267 -49.55 -19.27 66.54
CA THR A 267 -50.58 -18.28 66.93
C THR A 267 -50.88 -18.33 68.44
N VAL A 268 -49.86 -18.62 69.25
CA VAL A 268 -49.74 -18.23 70.65
C VAL A 268 -48.28 -17.87 70.89
N SER A 269 -48.06 -16.62 71.30
CA SER A 269 -46.85 -16.02 71.86
C SER A 269 -45.84 -15.33 70.93
N GLU A 270 -45.67 -14.06 71.29
CA GLU A 270 -44.44 -13.25 71.25
C GLU A 270 -44.05 -12.56 69.94
N LYS A 271 -44.58 -11.33 69.85
CA LYS A 271 -43.87 -10.17 69.30
C LYS A 271 -42.49 -10.06 69.96
N TYR A 272 -41.44 -10.30 69.19
CA TYR A 272 -40.12 -9.76 69.50
C TYR A 272 -40.02 -8.38 68.84
N GLU A 273 -40.02 -7.35 69.68
CA GLU A 273 -39.55 -6.02 69.32
C GLU A 273 -38.03 -6.09 69.09
N VAL A 274 -37.59 -5.73 67.88
CA VAL A 274 -36.19 -5.49 67.59
C VAL A 274 -35.92 -4.02 67.91
N GLU A 275 -35.18 -3.76 68.97
CA GLU A 275 -34.61 -2.44 69.29
C GLU A 275 -33.63 -2.02 68.18
N ASN A 276 -34.08 -1.16 67.27
CA ASN A 276 -33.18 -0.41 66.39
C ASN A 276 -32.70 0.86 67.13
N ASN A 277 -31.47 0.84 67.62
CA ASN A 277 -30.74 2.05 68.01
C ASN A 277 -30.35 2.84 66.75
N GLY A 278 -31.31 3.56 66.17
CA GLY A 278 -31.16 4.22 64.88
C GLY A 278 -30.32 5.50 64.95
N ILE A 279 -29.23 5.54 64.18
CA ILE A 279 -28.51 6.77 63.82
C ILE A 279 -29.43 7.55 62.86
N THR A 280 -29.80 8.79 63.20
CA THR A 280 -30.84 9.52 62.46
C THR A 280 -30.30 10.60 61.52
N GLN A 281 -29.17 11.24 61.83
CA GLN A 281 -28.58 12.28 60.99
C GLN A 281 -27.06 12.14 60.84
N VAL A 282 -26.59 12.04 59.59
CA VAL A 282 -25.18 11.86 59.25
C VAL A 282 -24.70 12.93 58.29
N LEU A 283 -23.55 13.54 58.59
CA LEU A 283 -22.87 14.51 57.73
C LEU A 283 -21.84 13.80 56.84
N MET A 284 -21.98 13.88 55.52
CA MET A 284 -21.05 13.32 54.54
C MET A 284 -20.18 14.41 53.92
N ILE A 285 -18.86 14.25 53.98
CA ILE A 285 -17.89 15.21 53.43
C ILE A 285 -17.23 14.60 52.19
N GLY A 286 -17.43 15.28 51.06
CA GLY A 286 -17.14 14.80 49.70
C GLY A 286 -18.42 14.33 49.02
N ASP A 287 -18.77 14.92 47.87
CA ASP A 287 -19.95 14.53 47.09
C ASP A 287 -19.56 13.48 46.04
N PRO A 288 -19.98 12.21 46.17
CA PRO A 288 -19.72 11.19 45.17
C PRO A 288 -20.64 11.28 43.93
N LYS A 289 -21.53 12.30 43.85
CA LYS A 289 -22.43 12.60 42.71
C LYS A 289 -23.22 11.38 42.20
N ASN A 290 -23.68 10.52 43.11
CA ASN A 290 -24.33 9.24 42.76
C ASN A 290 -25.80 9.18 43.21
N LYS A 291 -26.69 8.63 42.36
CA LYS A 291 -28.15 8.57 42.60
C LYS A 291 -28.56 7.76 43.84
N ILE A 292 -27.73 6.78 44.24
CA ILE A 292 -27.99 5.86 45.37
C ILE A 292 -28.03 6.62 46.70
N ILE A 293 -27.19 7.65 46.87
CA ILE A 293 -27.11 8.45 48.11
C ILE A 293 -28.25 9.45 48.23
N LYS A 294 -28.82 9.89 47.09
CA LYS A 294 -30.03 10.74 47.07
C LYS A 294 -31.31 9.96 47.42
N SER A 295 -31.25 8.63 47.42
CA SER A 295 -32.42 7.74 47.58
C SER A 295 -32.52 7.13 48.98
N SER A 296 -31.51 7.28 49.83
CA SER A 296 -31.50 6.73 51.19
C SER A 296 -32.25 7.67 52.15
N ASN A 297 -33.44 7.25 52.59
CA ASN A 297 -34.25 8.00 53.56
C ASN A 297 -33.90 7.73 55.03
N ASN A 298 -33.09 6.70 55.31
CA ASN A 298 -32.60 6.40 56.65
C ASN A 298 -31.16 5.85 56.55
N PRO A 299 -30.14 6.54 57.09
CA PRO A 299 -30.17 7.79 57.85
C PRO A 299 -30.32 9.00 56.92
N LYS A 300 -30.72 10.17 57.45
CA LYS A 300 -30.73 11.42 56.66
C LYS A 300 -29.29 11.88 56.42
N LEU A 301 -28.86 11.85 55.15
CA LEU A 301 -27.51 12.23 54.71
C LEU A 301 -27.47 13.71 54.30
N CYS A 302 -26.66 14.52 55.00
CA CYS A 302 -26.34 15.89 54.59
C CYS A 302 -24.96 15.90 53.90
N VAL A 303 -24.93 16.15 52.59
CA VAL A 303 -23.68 16.12 51.79
C VAL A 303 -23.10 17.53 51.67
N HIS A 304 -21.81 17.69 52.02
CA HIS A 304 -21.08 18.94 51.82
C HIS A 304 -19.85 18.74 50.92
N GLU A 305 -19.62 19.68 50.01
CA GLU A 305 -18.42 19.72 49.19
C GLU A 305 -17.16 20.03 50.04
N PRO A 306 -15.98 19.51 49.64
CA PRO A 306 -14.74 19.67 50.43
C PRO A 306 -14.28 21.13 50.61
N ASN A 307 -14.72 22.05 49.74
CA ASN A 307 -14.31 23.45 49.77
C ASN A 307 -15.22 24.26 50.72
N GLY A 308 -14.68 24.63 51.89
CA GLY A 308 -15.33 25.57 52.83
C GLY A 308 -16.21 24.97 53.92
N ALA A 309 -16.30 23.63 54.03
CA ALA A 309 -17.23 22.97 54.95
C ALA A 309 -16.89 23.06 56.45
N ILE A 310 -15.63 23.31 56.86
CA ILE A 310 -15.25 23.14 58.28
C ILE A 310 -15.56 24.35 59.17
N GLU A 311 -15.71 25.54 58.59
CA GLU A 311 -15.85 26.79 59.37
C GLU A 311 -17.31 27.21 59.62
N LYS A 312 -18.30 26.59 58.96
CA LYS A 312 -19.72 26.98 59.03
C LYS A 312 -20.67 25.92 59.59
N ILE A 313 -20.17 24.74 59.98
CA ILE A 313 -21.04 23.61 60.37
C ILE A 313 -21.03 23.44 61.89
N ASP A 314 -22.17 23.68 62.51
CA ASP A 314 -22.43 23.33 63.92
C ASP A 314 -22.54 21.81 64.07
N SER A 315 -21.46 21.22 64.54
CA SER A 315 -21.26 19.77 64.71
C SER A 315 -22.13 19.10 65.77
N ASN A 316 -22.96 19.86 66.50
CA ASN A 316 -23.83 19.31 67.54
C ASN A 316 -25.14 18.74 66.98
N ASN A 317 -25.46 18.98 65.71
CA ASN A 317 -26.69 18.51 65.08
C ASN A 317 -26.55 17.15 64.36
N PHE A 318 -25.36 16.54 64.36
CA PHE A 318 -25.10 15.29 63.66
C PHE A 318 -24.63 14.17 64.61
N ASP A 319 -25.17 12.98 64.39
CA ASP A 319 -24.86 11.76 65.15
C ASP A 319 -23.50 11.21 64.72
N GLU A 320 -23.24 11.17 63.40
CA GLU A 320 -21.95 10.76 62.81
C GLU A 320 -21.49 11.65 61.65
N ILE A 321 -20.18 11.69 61.41
CA ILE A 321 -19.51 12.38 60.31
C ILE A 321 -18.77 11.35 59.45
N TRP A 322 -19.15 11.23 58.17
CA TRP A 322 -18.55 10.31 57.21
C TRP A 322 -17.63 11.04 56.22
N ILE A 323 -16.38 10.58 56.12
CA ILE A 323 -15.37 11.17 55.23
C ILE A 323 -15.07 10.23 54.07
N LEU A 324 -15.22 10.71 52.84
CA LEU A 324 -14.78 9.98 51.64
C LEU A 324 -13.31 10.32 51.34
N GLU A 325 -12.39 9.42 51.70
CA GLU A 325 -10.95 9.69 51.65
C GLU A 325 -10.45 10.00 50.23
N TYR A 326 -11.09 9.44 49.21
CA TYR A 326 -10.76 9.65 47.80
C TYR A 326 -11.23 11.01 47.24
N LEU A 327 -12.04 11.77 47.97
CA LEU A 327 -12.53 13.10 47.57
C LEU A 327 -12.11 14.23 48.51
N VAL A 328 -11.41 13.91 49.60
CA VAL A 328 -11.05 14.87 50.65
C VAL A 328 -9.54 14.90 50.83
N SER A 329 -8.95 16.10 50.77
CA SER A 329 -7.50 16.24 50.86
C SER A 329 -6.94 15.76 52.21
N PRO A 330 -5.71 15.21 52.26
CA PRO A 330 -5.12 14.68 53.49
C PRO A 330 -5.03 15.72 54.62
N GLN A 331 -4.82 16.99 54.28
CA GLN A 331 -4.78 18.08 55.25
C GLN A 331 -6.15 18.31 55.89
N MET A 332 -7.23 18.21 55.11
CA MET A 332 -8.60 18.38 55.59
C MET A 332 -9.04 17.20 56.46
N LYS A 333 -8.69 15.97 56.06
CA LYS A 333 -8.91 14.75 56.85
C LYS A 333 -8.31 14.86 58.26
N ARG A 334 -7.05 15.33 58.35
CA ARG A 334 -6.38 15.56 59.65
C ARG A 334 -7.08 16.62 60.50
N ARG A 335 -7.61 17.69 59.90
CA ARG A 335 -8.36 18.74 60.62
C ARG A 335 -9.68 18.21 61.20
N ILE A 336 -10.45 17.44 60.42
CA ILE A 336 -11.74 16.88 60.86
C ILE A 336 -11.53 15.83 61.96
N MET A 337 -10.57 14.91 61.75
CA MET A 337 -10.22 13.90 62.77
C MET A 337 -9.72 14.53 64.06
N LYS A 338 -8.99 15.66 64.01
CA LYS A 338 -8.54 16.36 65.22
C LYS A 338 -9.71 17.01 65.99
N LYS A 339 -10.76 17.48 65.30
CA LYS A 339 -11.88 18.24 65.86
C LYS A 339 -13.04 17.36 66.37
N TYR A 340 -13.27 16.19 65.77
CA TYR A 340 -14.48 15.37 66.00
C TYR A 340 -14.22 13.88 66.28
N LYS A 341 -13.05 13.56 66.85
CA LYS A 341 -12.48 12.20 67.02
C LYS A 341 -13.48 11.06 67.20
N ASP A 342 -14.46 11.19 68.09
CA ASP A 342 -15.34 10.08 68.49
C ASP A 342 -16.57 9.89 67.57
N LYS A 343 -16.79 10.81 66.62
CA LYS A 343 -17.95 10.79 65.70
C LYS A 343 -17.56 10.61 64.23
N VAL A 344 -16.28 10.35 63.93
CA VAL A 344 -15.76 10.35 62.55
C VAL A 344 -15.54 8.93 62.04
N ARG A 345 -16.14 8.59 60.91
CA ARG A 345 -15.88 7.35 60.16
C ARG A 345 -15.33 7.69 58.78
N SER A 346 -14.28 7.01 58.35
CA SER A 346 -13.66 7.25 57.04
C SER A 346 -13.80 6.06 56.10
N PHE A 347 -14.11 6.34 54.85
CA PHE A 347 -14.30 5.36 53.79
C PHE A 347 -13.24 5.58 52.71
N LYS A 348 -12.46 4.53 52.42
CA LYS A 348 -11.36 4.59 51.45
C LYS A 348 -11.89 4.66 50.02
N ASP A 349 -12.93 3.89 49.71
CA ASP A 349 -13.49 3.73 48.37
C ASP A 349 -15.03 3.70 48.38
N PHE A 350 -15.66 4.07 47.26
CA PHE A 350 -17.12 4.02 47.12
C PHE A 350 -17.72 2.63 47.39
N THR A 351 -17.02 1.56 46.99
CA THR A 351 -17.45 0.17 47.22
C THR A 351 -17.60 -0.14 48.72
N THR A 352 -16.73 0.44 49.55
CA THR A 352 -16.79 0.24 51.01
C THR A 352 -17.99 0.97 51.62
N LEU A 353 -18.29 2.18 51.14
CA LEU A 353 -19.47 2.95 51.53
C LEU A 353 -20.76 2.23 51.09
N ARG A 354 -20.81 1.74 49.86
CA ARG A 354 -21.97 1.03 49.31
C ARG A 354 -22.27 -0.25 50.09
N ASN A 355 -21.26 -1.06 50.33
CA ASN A 355 -21.41 -2.27 51.15
C ASN A 355 -21.85 -1.94 52.58
N PHE A 356 -21.42 -0.79 53.12
CA PHE A 356 -21.84 -0.34 54.45
C PHE A 356 -23.32 0.06 54.49
N LEU A 357 -23.78 0.79 53.46
CA LEU A 357 -25.19 1.14 53.29
C LEU A 357 -26.09 -0.09 53.02
N GLU A 358 -25.64 -1.03 52.18
CA GLU A 358 -26.40 -2.23 51.82
C GLU A 358 -26.45 -3.29 52.94
N LYS A 359 -25.43 -3.35 53.82
CA LYS A 359 -25.39 -4.31 54.94
C LYS A 359 -26.26 -3.94 56.14
N GLY A 360 -26.96 -2.79 56.11
CA GLY A 360 -28.03 -2.49 57.07
C GLY A 360 -27.60 -2.42 58.53
N ARG A 361 -26.35 -2.04 58.85
CA ARG A 361 -25.99 -1.64 60.22
C ARG A 361 -26.30 -0.16 60.42
N ILE A 362 -27.59 0.16 60.40
CA ILE A 362 -28.21 1.38 60.94
C ILE A 362 -29.56 0.99 61.51
#